data_AF-A0A950MJK1-F1
#
_entry.id   AF-A0A950MJK1-F1
#
_cell.length_a   1.000
_cell.length_b   1.000
_cell.length_c   1.000
_cell.angle_alpha   90.00
_cell.angle_beta   90.00
_cell.angle_gamma   90.00
#
_symmetry.space_group_name_H-M   'P 1'
#
loop_
_entity.id
_entity.type
_entity.pdbx_description
1 polymer ?
#
loop_
_entity_poly.entity_id
_entity_poly.type
_entity_poly.pdbx_seq_one_letter_code
_entity_poly.pdbx_strand_id
1 'polypeptide(L)'
;MADFLQLIRERVAVYDGAMGTNIQVHAPTVDDYWGKEGCNELLTLSRPDIIRSIHASFFESGCDVVETNSFGSTGIVLAEYDLQDKSRELNIAAARLAKEVAHDYSTSDKPRFVAGSIGPTTKLPSLGHISYDDMAKHYVEQAEALIEGGVDILLIETSQDLLQAKIALAACQDAMRNTGRKLPLQMQITLEATGTMLLGTEVGAALAAIECLNPDIIGLNCATGPAEMNDGVRFLCQNATRPVSVLPNAGLPQNVGGRAHYTLTPQELAAYHKRFVTEYGVQIVGGCCGTTPEHLRAVAEAVKNASPAPREVKPQSVAASAFSAVPLEVDGQPVVVAEEMNTTTRLEHFREMVRKGDYDGILALAKKLAA
;
A
#
# COMPACT_ATOMS: atom_id res chain seq x y z
N MET A 1 8.49 -23.65 -6.62
CA MET A 1 8.04 -22.30 -7.02
C MET A 1 9.08 -21.31 -6.55
N ALA A 2 9.33 -20.26 -7.31
CA ALA A 2 10.22 -19.19 -6.87
C ALA A 2 9.64 -18.50 -5.63
N ASP A 3 10.49 -18.16 -4.66
CA ASP A 3 10.10 -17.50 -3.42
C ASP A 3 10.46 -16.01 -3.49
N PHE A 4 9.45 -15.15 -3.48
CA PHE A 4 9.65 -13.70 -3.54
C PHE A 4 10.39 -13.16 -2.30
N LEU A 5 10.16 -13.72 -1.11
CA LEU A 5 10.87 -13.29 0.10
C LEU A 5 12.34 -13.69 0.07
N GLN A 6 12.66 -14.79 -0.62
CA GLN A 6 14.05 -15.15 -0.90
C GLN A 6 14.68 -14.16 -1.89
N LEU A 7 13.99 -13.81 -2.97
CA LEU A 7 14.47 -12.85 -3.98
C LEU A 7 14.94 -11.53 -3.35
N ILE A 8 14.11 -10.94 -2.50
CA ILE A 8 14.40 -9.62 -1.87
C ILE A 8 15.48 -9.67 -0.79
N ARG A 9 15.87 -10.87 -0.33
CA ARG A 9 17.04 -11.06 0.53
C ARG A 9 18.34 -11.13 -0.26
N GLU A 10 18.27 -11.60 -1.51
CA GLU A 10 19.44 -11.81 -2.38
C GLU A 10 19.77 -10.57 -3.22
N ARG A 11 18.75 -9.82 -3.65
CA ARG A 11 18.92 -8.60 -4.47
C ARG A 11 17.75 -7.64 -4.35
N VAL A 12 17.92 -6.45 -4.91
CA VAL A 12 16.82 -5.48 -5.07
C VAL A 12 15.78 -6.04 -6.04
N ALA A 13 14.51 -6.02 -5.65
CA ALA A 13 13.39 -6.31 -6.55
C ALA A 13 12.83 -5.02 -7.16
N VAL A 14 12.48 -5.08 -8.44
CA VAL A 14 11.92 -3.95 -9.18
C VAL A 14 10.46 -4.22 -9.52
N TYR A 15 9.54 -3.46 -8.95
CA TYR A 15 8.13 -3.42 -9.31
C TYR A 15 7.93 -2.62 -10.60
N ASP A 16 6.75 -2.75 -11.19
CA ASP A 16 6.32 -1.97 -12.33
C ASP A 16 6.01 -0.51 -11.97
N GLY A 17 5.39 0.19 -12.91
CA GLY A 17 4.92 1.55 -12.76
C GLY A 17 3.39 1.64 -12.78
N ALA A 18 2.85 2.85 -12.91
CA ALA A 18 1.41 3.04 -12.82
C ALA A 18 0.61 2.39 -13.96
N MET A 19 -0.31 1.49 -13.60
CA MET A 19 -1.31 0.95 -14.53
C MET A 19 -2.18 2.05 -15.15
N GLY A 20 -2.78 2.91 -14.32
CA GLY A 20 -3.74 3.92 -14.75
C GLY A 20 -3.19 4.94 -15.76
N THR A 21 -1.99 5.49 -15.54
CA THR A 21 -1.39 6.44 -16.49
C THR A 21 -0.97 5.78 -17.79
N ASN A 22 -0.59 4.49 -17.76
CA ASN A 22 -0.25 3.77 -18.98
C ASN A 22 -1.50 3.36 -19.76
N ILE A 23 -2.63 3.04 -19.10
CA ILE A 23 -3.94 2.88 -19.75
C ILE A 23 -4.31 4.13 -20.56
N GLN A 24 -4.09 5.33 -20.01
CA GLN A 24 -4.42 6.59 -20.69
C GLN A 24 -3.66 6.77 -22.02
N VAL A 25 -2.45 6.21 -22.16
CA VAL A 25 -1.67 6.27 -23.41
C VAL A 25 -2.34 5.47 -24.53
N HIS A 26 -3.06 4.39 -24.18
CA HIS A 26 -3.85 3.61 -25.14
C HIS A 26 -5.16 4.30 -25.55
N ALA A 27 -5.52 5.41 -24.89
CA ALA A 27 -6.72 6.21 -25.16
C ALA A 27 -8.00 5.36 -25.31
N PRO A 28 -8.34 4.50 -24.33
CA PRO A 28 -9.57 3.71 -24.38
C PRO A 28 -10.80 4.62 -24.44
N THR A 29 -11.79 4.18 -25.20
CA THR A 29 -13.05 4.87 -25.42
C THR A 29 -14.09 4.49 -24.35
N VAL A 30 -15.17 5.25 -24.24
CA VAL A 30 -16.29 4.93 -23.33
C VAL A 30 -16.86 3.52 -23.59
N ASP A 31 -16.89 3.08 -24.85
CA ASP A 31 -17.37 1.74 -25.23
C ASP A 31 -16.42 0.64 -24.74
N ASP A 32 -15.10 0.92 -24.69
CA ASP A 32 -14.12 0.00 -24.11
C ASP A 32 -14.38 -0.21 -22.60
N TYR A 33 -14.94 0.78 -21.91
CA TYR A 33 -15.40 0.65 -20.51
C TYR A 33 -16.84 0.12 -20.39
N TRP A 34 -17.46 -0.36 -21.46
CA TRP A 34 -18.89 -0.73 -21.48
C TRP A 34 -19.80 0.36 -20.88
N GLY A 35 -19.47 1.64 -21.13
CA GLY A 35 -20.22 2.79 -20.61
C GLY A 35 -19.88 3.19 -19.17
N LYS A 36 -18.92 2.54 -18.50
CA LYS A 36 -18.49 2.80 -17.11
C LYS A 36 -17.10 3.47 -17.09
N GLU A 37 -16.96 4.54 -17.87
CA GLU A 37 -15.69 5.28 -18.02
C GLU A 37 -15.07 5.63 -16.66
N GLY A 38 -13.77 5.36 -16.52
CA GLY A 38 -13.01 5.60 -15.28
C GLY A 38 -12.81 4.35 -14.40
N CYS A 39 -13.60 3.28 -14.60
CA CYS A 39 -13.36 2.00 -13.95
C CYS A 39 -12.28 1.20 -14.72
N ASN A 40 -11.01 1.49 -14.41
CA ASN A 40 -9.87 0.84 -15.07
C ASN A 40 -9.86 -0.68 -14.89
N GLU A 41 -10.35 -1.18 -13.76
CA GLU A 41 -10.43 -2.61 -13.45
C GLU A 41 -11.24 -3.35 -14.52
N LEU A 42 -12.30 -2.72 -15.05
CA LEU A 42 -13.18 -3.31 -16.05
C LEU A 42 -12.47 -3.63 -17.37
N LEU A 43 -11.41 -2.88 -17.72
CA LEU A 43 -10.60 -3.13 -18.90
C LEU A 43 -9.92 -4.50 -18.87
N THR A 44 -9.76 -5.10 -17.69
CA THR A 44 -9.30 -6.50 -17.57
C THR A 44 -10.23 -7.48 -18.30
N LEU A 45 -11.54 -7.21 -18.32
CA LEU A 45 -12.54 -8.05 -19.00
C LEU A 45 -12.82 -7.55 -20.42
N SER A 46 -12.97 -6.24 -20.59
CA SER A 46 -13.42 -5.67 -21.86
C SER A 46 -12.29 -5.46 -22.86
N ARG A 47 -11.08 -5.12 -22.40
CA ARG A 47 -9.86 -4.88 -23.20
C ARG A 47 -8.62 -5.54 -22.58
N PRO A 48 -8.63 -6.88 -22.40
CA PRO A 48 -7.49 -7.60 -21.83
C PRO A 48 -6.21 -7.45 -22.65
N ASP A 49 -6.32 -7.11 -23.94
CA ASP A 49 -5.19 -6.81 -24.82
C ASP A 49 -4.40 -5.58 -24.34
N ILE A 50 -5.08 -4.52 -23.89
CA ILE A 50 -4.44 -3.32 -23.35
C ILE A 50 -3.69 -3.68 -22.06
N ILE A 51 -4.37 -4.30 -21.11
CA ILE A 51 -3.79 -4.64 -19.80
C ILE A 51 -2.61 -5.61 -19.97
N ARG A 52 -2.73 -6.61 -20.85
CA ARG A 52 -1.63 -7.52 -21.22
C ARG A 52 -0.42 -6.75 -21.75
N SER A 53 -0.65 -5.81 -22.67
CA SER A 53 0.44 -5.04 -23.28
C SER A 53 1.18 -4.18 -22.27
N ILE A 54 0.48 -3.63 -21.27
CA ILE A 54 1.08 -2.83 -20.20
C ILE A 54 1.96 -3.71 -19.31
N HIS A 55 1.46 -4.85 -18.82
CA HIS A 55 2.28 -5.79 -18.03
C HIS A 55 3.52 -6.24 -18.80
N ALA A 56 3.36 -6.61 -20.07
CA ALA A 56 4.46 -7.03 -20.94
C ALA A 56 5.53 -5.93 -21.04
N SER A 57 5.12 -4.68 -21.26
CA SER A 57 6.05 -3.55 -21.38
C SER A 57 6.91 -3.33 -20.13
N PHE A 58 6.38 -3.59 -18.94
CA PHE A 58 7.16 -3.48 -17.69
C PHE A 58 8.12 -4.65 -17.50
N PHE A 59 7.73 -5.87 -17.84
CA PHE A 59 8.66 -7.00 -17.82
C PHE A 59 9.81 -6.83 -18.82
N GLU A 60 9.52 -6.28 -20.01
CA GLU A 60 10.51 -5.89 -21.03
C GLU A 60 11.46 -4.79 -20.54
N SER A 61 10.98 -3.88 -19.70
CA SER A 61 11.80 -2.88 -19.02
C SER A 61 12.67 -3.45 -17.90
N GLY A 62 12.48 -4.73 -17.55
CA GLY A 62 13.33 -5.42 -16.59
C GLY A 62 12.73 -5.59 -15.20
N CYS A 63 11.51 -5.09 -14.96
CA CYS A 63 10.76 -5.27 -13.71
C CYS A 63 10.65 -6.75 -13.36
N ASP A 64 10.77 -7.09 -12.09
CA ASP A 64 10.62 -8.43 -11.53
C ASP A 64 9.18 -8.75 -11.14
N VAL A 65 8.42 -7.72 -10.76
CA VAL A 65 7.04 -7.82 -10.28
C VAL A 65 6.16 -6.88 -11.08
N VAL A 66 4.94 -7.32 -11.39
CA VAL A 66 3.85 -6.44 -11.84
C VAL A 66 2.70 -6.48 -10.85
N GLU A 67 2.02 -5.35 -10.69
CA GLU A 67 0.80 -5.23 -9.90
C GLU A 67 -0.40 -5.58 -10.77
N THR A 68 -1.36 -6.36 -10.26
CA THR A 68 -2.61 -6.66 -10.97
C THR A 68 -3.42 -5.38 -11.19
N ASN A 69 -4.17 -5.30 -12.31
CA ASN A 69 -5.14 -4.22 -12.54
C ASN A 69 -6.39 -4.40 -11.66
N SER A 70 -6.21 -4.33 -10.34
CA SER A 70 -7.22 -4.65 -9.33
C SER A 70 -7.27 -3.66 -8.16
N PHE A 71 -6.59 -2.53 -8.25
CA PHE A 71 -6.53 -1.51 -7.19
C PHE A 71 -7.90 -1.19 -6.59
N GLY A 72 -8.88 -0.89 -7.46
CA GLY A 72 -10.26 -0.60 -7.10
C GLY A 72 -11.22 -1.80 -7.19
N SER A 73 -10.75 -3.04 -7.32
CA SER A 73 -11.62 -4.22 -7.51
C SER A 73 -12.34 -4.69 -6.24
N THR A 74 -12.71 -3.79 -5.33
CA THR A 74 -13.56 -4.09 -4.17
C THR A 74 -15.01 -3.83 -4.51
N GLY A 75 -15.93 -4.56 -3.88
CA GLY A 75 -17.37 -4.27 -4.00
C GLY A 75 -17.73 -2.82 -3.62
N ILE A 76 -16.99 -2.21 -2.69
CA ILE A 76 -17.19 -0.82 -2.25
C ILE A 76 -16.94 0.17 -3.39
N VAL A 77 -15.80 0.05 -4.08
CA VAL A 77 -15.42 0.96 -5.17
C VAL A 77 -16.23 0.67 -6.43
N LEU A 78 -16.41 -0.61 -6.76
CA LEU A 78 -17.18 -1.03 -7.93
C LEU A 78 -18.66 -0.64 -7.85
N ALA A 79 -19.21 -0.44 -6.65
CA ALA A 79 -20.57 0.09 -6.46
C ALA A 79 -20.75 1.50 -7.05
N GLU A 80 -19.69 2.31 -7.16
CA GLU A 80 -19.75 3.64 -7.80
C GLU A 80 -20.02 3.54 -9.31
N TYR A 81 -19.82 2.34 -9.87
CA TYR A 81 -20.06 2.01 -11.28
C TYR A 81 -21.20 0.99 -11.46
N ASP A 82 -21.99 0.65 -10.42
CA ASP A 82 -22.98 -0.43 -10.42
C ASP A 82 -22.40 -1.82 -10.75
N LEU A 83 -21.16 -2.08 -10.35
CA LEU A 83 -20.42 -3.32 -10.63
C LEU A 83 -20.03 -4.09 -9.36
N GLN A 84 -20.63 -3.80 -8.21
CA GLN A 84 -20.25 -4.43 -6.93
C GLN A 84 -20.22 -5.97 -6.98
N ASP A 85 -21.14 -6.58 -7.71
CA ASP A 85 -21.27 -8.03 -7.85
C ASP A 85 -20.18 -8.66 -8.74
N LYS A 86 -19.33 -7.84 -9.37
CA LYS A 86 -18.19 -8.28 -10.21
C LYS A 86 -16.86 -8.30 -9.49
N SER A 87 -16.80 -7.93 -8.20
CA SER A 87 -15.53 -7.86 -7.44
C SER A 87 -14.72 -9.15 -7.57
N ARG A 88 -15.31 -10.30 -7.25
CA ARG A 88 -14.62 -11.59 -7.40
C ARG A 88 -14.17 -11.90 -8.83
N GLU A 89 -15.05 -11.70 -9.82
CA GLU A 89 -14.77 -11.97 -11.24
C GLU A 89 -13.56 -11.16 -11.74
N LEU A 90 -13.55 -9.85 -11.44
CA LEU A 90 -12.50 -8.92 -11.86
C LEU A 90 -11.14 -9.26 -11.23
N ASN A 91 -11.10 -9.55 -9.93
CA ASN A 91 -9.84 -9.90 -9.26
C ASN A 91 -9.24 -11.20 -9.80
N ILE A 92 -10.06 -12.24 -10.00
CA ILE A 92 -9.59 -13.51 -10.57
C ILE A 92 -9.06 -13.29 -11.99
N ALA A 93 -9.79 -12.53 -12.82
CA ALA A 93 -9.37 -12.24 -14.18
C ALA A 93 -8.08 -11.42 -14.23
N ALA A 94 -7.93 -10.41 -13.36
CA ALA A 94 -6.75 -9.55 -13.30
C ALA A 94 -5.51 -10.35 -12.88
N ALA A 95 -5.64 -11.17 -11.85
CA ALA A 95 -4.59 -12.06 -11.39
C ALA A 95 -4.18 -13.08 -12.46
N ARG A 96 -5.14 -13.76 -13.11
CA ARG A 96 -4.84 -14.73 -14.17
C ARG A 96 -4.13 -14.08 -15.35
N LEU A 97 -4.63 -12.93 -15.81
CA LEU A 97 -4.04 -12.19 -16.92
C LEU A 97 -2.59 -11.80 -16.61
N ALA A 98 -2.33 -11.22 -15.44
CA ALA A 98 -0.98 -10.86 -15.02
C ALA A 98 -0.07 -12.11 -14.87
N LYS A 99 -0.59 -13.22 -14.35
CA LYS A 99 0.16 -14.48 -14.20
C LYS A 99 0.51 -15.12 -15.54
N GLU A 100 -0.37 -15.06 -16.53
CA GLU A 100 -0.08 -15.51 -17.89
C GLU A 100 1.08 -14.71 -18.49
N VAL A 101 1.03 -13.37 -18.40
CA VAL A 101 2.14 -12.54 -18.90
C VAL A 101 3.42 -12.80 -18.11
N ALA A 102 3.35 -12.87 -16.79
CA ALA A 102 4.52 -13.19 -15.97
C ALA A 102 5.14 -14.54 -16.35
N HIS A 103 4.32 -15.54 -16.70
CA HIS A 103 4.80 -16.84 -17.18
C HIS A 103 5.59 -16.70 -18.48
N ASP A 104 5.08 -15.95 -19.45
CA ASP A 104 5.73 -15.74 -20.77
C ASP A 104 7.11 -15.06 -20.65
N TYR A 105 7.31 -14.22 -19.62
CA TYR A 105 8.57 -13.51 -19.36
C TYR A 105 9.43 -14.14 -18.25
N SER A 106 8.99 -15.25 -17.66
CA SER A 106 9.72 -15.95 -16.61
C SER A 106 10.75 -16.92 -17.18
N THR A 107 11.96 -16.87 -16.63
CA THR A 107 12.99 -17.90 -16.86
C THR A 107 13.39 -18.54 -15.54
N SER A 108 14.17 -19.64 -15.60
CA SER A 108 14.73 -20.27 -14.38
C SER A 108 15.56 -19.29 -13.55
N ASP A 109 16.29 -18.40 -14.22
CA ASP A 109 17.25 -17.49 -13.60
C ASP A 109 16.61 -16.15 -13.20
N LYS A 110 15.48 -15.81 -13.84
CA LYS A 110 14.73 -14.58 -13.58
C LYS A 110 13.23 -14.88 -13.54
N PRO A 111 12.73 -15.49 -12.44
CA PRO A 111 11.31 -15.66 -12.25
C PRO A 111 10.62 -14.29 -12.18
N ARG A 112 9.41 -14.19 -12.75
CA ARG A 112 8.55 -13.02 -12.65
C ARG A 112 7.43 -13.28 -11.66
N PHE A 113 7.09 -12.25 -10.90
CA PHE A 113 6.08 -12.32 -9.85
C PHE A 113 4.92 -11.38 -10.16
N VAL A 114 3.77 -11.69 -9.57
CA VAL A 114 2.56 -10.87 -9.64
C VAL A 114 2.12 -10.52 -8.23
N ALA A 115 1.97 -9.23 -7.98
CA ALA A 115 1.40 -8.70 -6.75
C ALA A 115 -0.09 -8.41 -6.95
N GLY A 116 -0.94 -9.01 -6.13
CA GLY A 116 -2.36 -8.69 -6.06
C GLY A 116 -2.57 -7.33 -5.42
N SER A 117 -2.79 -6.29 -6.23
CA SER A 117 -3.00 -4.91 -5.80
C SER A 117 -4.38 -4.74 -5.12
N ILE A 118 -4.36 -4.14 -3.92
CA ILE A 118 -5.51 -3.87 -3.06
C ILE A 118 -5.43 -2.41 -2.58
N GLY A 119 -6.30 -1.54 -3.08
CA GLY A 119 -6.35 -0.12 -2.71
C GLY A 119 -7.17 0.20 -1.45
N PRO A 120 -7.20 1.47 -1.00
CA PRO A 120 -7.83 1.90 0.26
C PRO A 120 -9.36 2.02 0.23
N THR A 121 -10.02 1.66 -0.89
CA THR A 121 -11.44 1.94 -1.18
C THR A 121 -11.77 3.45 -1.25
N THR A 122 -13.05 3.80 -1.37
CA THR A 122 -13.53 5.20 -1.33
C THR A 122 -14.15 5.58 0.02
N LYS A 123 -14.06 4.71 1.04
CA LYS A 123 -14.63 4.93 2.38
C LYS A 123 -13.51 5.01 3.42
N LEU A 124 -13.71 5.91 4.41
CA LEU A 124 -12.78 6.14 5.51
C LEU A 124 -13.42 5.64 6.81
N PRO A 125 -13.05 4.45 7.31
CA PRO A 125 -13.65 3.87 8.51
C PRO A 125 -13.37 4.71 9.75
N SER A 126 -12.24 5.41 9.84
CA SER A 126 -11.94 6.32 10.96
C SER A 126 -12.89 7.52 11.02
N LEU A 127 -13.54 7.87 9.90
CA LEU A 127 -14.58 8.91 9.83
C LEU A 127 -16.01 8.33 9.91
N GLY A 128 -16.16 7.03 10.16
CA GLY A 128 -17.46 6.37 10.27
C GLY A 128 -18.20 6.19 8.94
N HIS A 129 -17.52 6.32 7.79
CA HIS A 129 -18.15 6.12 6.48
C HIS A 129 -18.59 4.67 6.23
N ILE A 130 -17.97 3.72 6.93
CA ILE A 130 -18.28 2.29 6.87
C ILE A 130 -17.85 1.64 8.20
N SER A 131 -18.53 0.56 8.60
CA SER A 131 -18.15 -0.22 9.77
C SER A 131 -16.89 -1.06 9.52
N TYR A 132 -16.21 -1.46 10.60
CA TYR A 132 -15.09 -2.40 10.51
C TYR A 132 -15.49 -3.69 9.80
N ASP A 133 -16.58 -4.32 10.26
CA ASP A 133 -17.01 -5.63 9.77
C ASP A 133 -17.43 -5.60 8.31
N ASP A 134 -18.07 -4.52 7.85
CA ASP A 134 -18.49 -4.43 6.45
C ASP A 134 -17.31 -4.18 5.52
N MET A 135 -16.35 -3.32 5.91
CA MET A 135 -15.12 -3.15 5.14
C MET A 135 -14.29 -4.44 5.10
N ALA A 136 -14.19 -5.15 6.23
CA ALA A 136 -13.45 -6.41 6.32
C ALA A 136 -13.98 -7.46 5.34
N LYS A 137 -15.31 -7.63 5.23
CA LYS A 137 -15.93 -8.58 4.29
C LYS A 137 -15.47 -8.34 2.84
N HIS A 138 -15.46 -7.09 2.40
CA HIS A 138 -15.05 -6.75 1.03
C HIS A 138 -13.56 -7.01 0.77
N TYR A 139 -12.69 -6.72 1.74
CA TYR A 139 -11.27 -7.04 1.60
C TYR A 139 -11.00 -8.55 1.63
N VAL A 140 -11.74 -9.32 2.45
CA VAL A 140 -11.61 -10.78 2.47
C VAL A 140 -11.99 -11.35 1.10
N GLU A 141 -13.14 -10.94 0.54
CA GLU A 141 -13.56 -11.38 -0.80
C GLU A 141 -12.52 -11.06 -1.87
N GLN A 142 -12.01 -9.83 -1.88
CA GLN A 142 -10.98 -9.40 -2.84
C GLN A 142 -9.70 -10.24 -2.69
N ALA A 143 -9.19 -10.39 -1.49
CA ALA A 143 -7.95 -11.13 -1.24
C ALA A 143 -8.10 -12.63 -1.58
N GLU A 144 -9.24 -13.26 -1.25
CA GLU A 144 -9.53 -14.64 -1.65
C GLU A 144 -9.57 -14.81 -3.17
N ALA A 145 -10.19 -13.86 -3.88
CA ALA A 145 -10.26 -13.86 -5.34
C ALA A 145 -8.89 -13.72 -5.99
N LEU A 146 -8.02 -12.85 -5.45
CA LEU A 146 -6.63 -12.70 -5.91
C LEU A 146 -5.82 -13.98 -5.65
N ILE A 147 -5.96 -14.59 -4.47
CA ILE A 147 -5.32 -15.88 -4.14
C ILE A 147 -5.79 -16.98 -5.11
N GLU A 148 -7.09 -17.07 -5.39
CA GLU A 148 -7.65 -18.03 -6.35
C GLU A 148 -7.11 -17.79 -7.77
N GLY A 149 -6.96 -16.52 -8.16
CA GLY A 149 -6.35 -16.11 -9.42
C GLY A 149 -4.86 -16.43 -9.54
N GLY A 150 -4.20 -16.75 -8.42
CA GLY A 150 -2.84 -17.29 -8.40
C GLY A 150 -1.73 -16.25 -8.23
N VAL A 151 -2.02 -15.08 -7.66
CA VAL A 151 -0.99 -14.07 -7.34
C VAL A 151 0.10 -14.64 -6.42
N ASP A 152 1.29 -14.08 -6.50
CA ASP A 152 2.44 -14.51 -5.70
C ASP A 152 2.55 -13.74 -4.39
N ILE A 153 2.01 -12.52 -4.34
CA ILE A 153 2.10 -11.56 -3.22
C ILE A 153 0.72 -10.90 -3.07
N LEU A 154 0.29 -10.60 -1.85
CA LEU A 154 -0.81 -9.65 -1.61
C LEU A 154 -0.22 -8.29 -1.26
N LEU A 155 -0.59 -7.26 -2.01
CA LEU A 155 -0.13 -5.89 -1.85
C LEU A 155 -1.30 -5.01 -1.45
N ILE A 156 -1.31 -4.57 -0.19
CA ILE A 156 -2.16 -3.46 0.25
C ILE A 156 -1.38 -2.18 0.01
N GLU A 157 -1.89 -1.30 -0.83
CA GLU A 157 -1.18 -0.10 -1.26
C GLU A 157 -2.00 1.17 -1.11
N THR A 158 -1.29 2.31 -1.15
CA THR A 158 -1.88 3.65 -1.09
C THR A 158 -2.80 3.84 0.13
N SER A 159 -2.48 3.21 1.28
CA SER A 159 -3.35 3.32 2.46
C SER A 159 -3.26 4.73 3.05
N GLN A 160 -4.43 5.37 3.20
CA GLN A 160 -4.58 6.77 3.64
C GLN A 160 -5.17 6.90 5.05
N ASP A 161 -5.82 5.83 5.53
CA ASP A 161 -6.45 5.74 6.86
C ASP A 161 -5.85 4.53 7.59
N LEU A 162 -5.30 4.76 8.79
CA LEU A 162 -4.65 3.72 9.58
C LEU A 162 -5.61 2.60 10.00
N LEU A 163 -6.89 2.90 10.25
CA LEU A 163 -7.88 1.87 10.57
C LEU A 163 -8.18 1.00 9.34
N GLN A 164 -8.30 1.61 8.16
CA GLN A 164 -8.48 0.89 6.90
C GLN A 164 -7.29 -0.04 6.62
N ALA A 165 -6.06 0.45 6.80
CA ALA A 165 -4.84 -0.35 6.68
C ALA A 165 -4.89 -1.62 7.56
N LYS A 166 -5.29 -1.46 8.83
CA LYS A 166 -5.41 -2.57 9.77
C LYS A 166 -6.51 -3.56 9.39
N ILE A 167 -7.65 -3.06 8.89
CA ILE A 167 -8.74 -3.90 8.39
C ILE A 167 -8.25 -4.74 7.20
N ALA A 168 -7.61 -4.11 6.21
CA ALA A 168 -7.11 -4.80 5.01
C ALA A 168 -6.06 -5.86 5.36
N LEU A 169 -5.14 -5.58 6.28
CA LEU A 169 -4.14 -6.54 6.76
C LEU A 169 -4.79 -7.76 7.41
N ALA A 170 -5.73 -7.54 8.34
CA ALA A 170 -6.47 -8.63 8.99
C ALA A 170 -7.27 -9.44 7.97
N ALA A 171 -7.96 -8.78 7.04
CA ALA A 171 -8.74 -9.42 5.99
C ALA A 171 -7.87 -10.28 5.04
N CYS A 172 -6.67 -9.82 4.67
CA CYS A 172 -5.74 -10.63 3.88
C CYS A 172 -5.27 -11.88 4.65
N GLN A 173 -5.02 -11.76 5.95
CA GLN A 173 -4.69 -12.90 6.80
C GLN A 173 -5.86 -13.90 6.91
N ASP A 174 -7.08 -13.39 7.00
CA ASP A 174 -8.30 -14.21 7.02
C ASP A 174 -8.48 -14.95 5.69
N ALA A 175 -8.32 -14.26 4.56
CA ALA A 175 -8.36 -14.86 3.23
C ALA A 175 -7.31 -15.97 3.05
N MET A 176 -6.08 -15.76 3.54
CA MET A 176 -5.04 -16.80 3.54
C MET A 176 -5.42 -18.02 4.39
N ARG A 177 -6.08 -17.81 5.54
CA ARG A 177 -6.58 -18.92 6.37
C ARG A 177 -7.72 -19.66 5.69
N ASN A 178 -8.68 -18.95 5.10
CA ASN A 178 -9.85 -19.53 4.43
C ASN A 178 -9.47 -20.36 3.20
N THR A 179 -8.50 -19.88 2.44
CA THR A 179 -8.02 -20.56 1.22
C THR A 179 -6.95 -21.61 1.49
N GLY A 180 -6.37 -21.64 2.69
CA GLY A 180 -5.25 -22.52 3.04
C GLY A 180 -3.94 -22.18 2.31
N ARG A 181 -3.82 -20.97 1.74
CA ARG A 181 -2.65 -20.50 0.99
C ARG A 181 -1.98 -19.36 1.74
N LYS A 182 -0.70 -19.54 2.07
CA LYS A 182 0.13 -18.50 2.66
C LYS A 182 0.94 -17.80 1.57
N LEU A 183 0.78 -16.49 1.45
CA LEU A 183 1.52 -15.63 0.53
C LEU A 183 2.26 -14.54 1.34
N PRO A 184 3.37 -13.99 0.81
CA PRO A 184 3.94 -12.75 1.31
C PRO A 184 2.88 -11.64 1.34
N LEU A 185 2.80 -10.92 2.46
CA LEU A 185 1.90 -9.79 2.67
C LEU A 185 2.70 -8.49 2.71
N GLN A 186 2.51 -7.63 1.71
CA GLN A 186 3.12 -6.31 1.60
C GLN A 186 2.10 -5.22 1.92
N MET A 187 2.53 -4.21 2.67
CA MET A 187 1.70 -3.09 3.10
C MET A 187 2.38 -1.76 2.83
N GLN A 188 1.73 -0.87 2.10
CA GLN A 188 2.23 0.47 1.83
C GLN A 188 1.23 1.52 2.30
N ILE A 189 1.75 2.49 3.06
CA ILE A 189 1.03 3.72 3.37
C ILE A 189 1.43 4.79 2.37
N THR A 190 0.57 5.78 2.19
CA THR A 190 0.91 6.98 1.43
C THR A 190 1.04 8.17 2.38
N LEU A 191 2.04 9.01 2.15
CA LEU A 191 2.27 10.24 2.91
C LEU A 191 2.07 11.43 1.98
N GLU A 192 1.32 12.42 2.45
CA GLU A 192 1.18 13.70 1.79
C GLU A 192 2.49 14.51 1.89
N ALA A 193 2.57 15.63 1.15
CA ALA A 193 3.74 16.50 1.19
C ALA A 193 4.03 17.09 2.59
N THR A 194 3.07 17.03 3.51
CA THR A 194 3.23 17.41 4.92
C THR A 194 3.96 16.34 5.75
N GLY A 195 4.19 15.14 5.22
CA GLY A 195 4.86 14.04 5.91
C GLY A 195 3.93 13.12 6.73
N THR A 196 2.61 13.31 6.63
CA THR A 196 1.59 12.49 7.31
C THR A 196 0.70 11.76 6.31
N MET A 197 0.00 10.71 6.75
CA MET A 197 -1.13 10.15 6.01
C MET A 197 -2.28 11.19 5.94
N LEU A 198 -3.30 10.93 5.11
CA LEU A 198 -4.42 11.86 4.87
C LEU A 198 -5.13 12.31 6.15
N LEU A 199 -5.29 11.40 7.12
CA LEU A 199 -5.95 11.70 8.40
C LEU A 199 -4.99 12.25 9.46
N GLY A 200 -3.75 12.60 9.10
CA GLY A 200 -2.77 13.18 10.01
C GLY A 200 -1.94 12.16 10.80
N THR A 201 -1.98 10.87 10.45
CA THR A 201 -1.12 9.85 11.04
C THR A 201 0.33 10.07 10.64
N GLU A 202 1.23 10.24 11.61
CA GLU A 202 2.66 10.30 11.36
C GLU A 202 3.24 8.91 11.06
N VAL A 203 4.38 8.88 10.34
CA VAL A 203 5.02 7.61 9.92
C VAL A 203 5.38 6.69 11.09
N GLY A 204 5.76 7.23 12.25
CA GLY A 204 6.06 6.44 13.45
C GLY A 204 4.84 5.75 14.03
N ALA A 205 3.70 6.45 14.10
CA ALA A 205 2.43 5.89 14.54
C ALA A 205 1.96 4.79 13.58
N ALA A 206 2.06 5.05 12.27
CA ALA A 206 1.71 4.09 11.24
C ALA A 206 2.57 2.82 11.34
N LEU A 207 3.89 2.97 11.43
CA LEU A 207 4.82 1.85 11.59
C LEU A 207 4.48 0.99 12.80
N ALA A 208 4.34 1.60 13.98
CA ALA A 208 4.04 0.88 15.21
C ALA A 208 2.70 0.13 15.13
N ALA A 209 1.66 0.75 14.57
CA ALA A 209 0.35 0.11 14.44
C ALA A 209 0.29 -1.00 13.37
N ILE A 210 1.03 -0.85 12.27
CA ILE A 210 1.03 -1.78 11.14
C ILE A 210 1.94 -2.97 11.41
N GLU A 211 3.15 -2.74 11.93
CA GLU A 211 4.14 -3.79 12.13
C GLU A 211 3.69 -4.84 13.17
N CYS A 212 2.86 -4.44 14.14
CA CYS A 212 2.21 -5.35 15.08
C CYS A 212 1.29 -6.39 14.41
N LEU A 213 0.79 -6.11 13.20
CA LEU A 213 0.00 -7.06 12.41
C LEU A 213 0.87 -7.99 11.55
N ASN A 214 2.19 -7.93 11.69
CA ASN A 214 3.16 -8.81 11.04
C ASN A 214 3.06 -8.89 9.50
N PRO A 215 2.97 -7.77 8.76
CA PRO A 215 3.25 -7.83 7.32
C PRO A 215 4.69 -8.30 7.09
N ASP A 216 4.92 -8.98 5.96
CA ASP A 216 6.27 -9.43 5.59
C ASP A 216 7.11 -8.25 5.09
N ILE A 217 6.48 -7.25 4.46
CA ILE A 217 7.12 -6.08 3.86
C ILE A 217 6.27 -4.84 4.19
N ILE A 218 6.93 -3.73 4.48
CA ILE A 218 6.26 -2.43 4.59
C ILE A 218 6.81 -1.43 3.57
N GLY A 219 6.13 -0.32 3.32
CA GLY A 219 6.66 0.69 2.44
C GLY A 219 5.83 1.93 2.25
N LEU A 220 6.26 2.71 1.26
CA LEU A 220 5.61 3.94 0.84
C LEU A 220 5.35 3.91 -0.66
N ASN A 221 4.18 4.38 -1.06
CA ASN A 221 3.87 4.61 -2.46
C ASN A 221 2.97 5.83 -2.64
N CYS A 222 2.91 6.35 -3.87
CA CYS A 222 2.00 7.42 -4.29
C CYS A 222 2.15 8.75 -3.51
N ALA A 223 1.18 9.66 -3.73
CA ALA A 223 1.04 11.06 -3.30
C ALA A 223 2.19 12.02 -3.64
N THR A 224 3.43 11.59 -3.47
CA THR A 224 4.63 12.41 -3.55
C THR A 224 5.65 11.83 -4.52
N GLY A 225 6.55 12.69 -4.99
CA GLY A 225 7.75 12.24 -5.69
C GLY A 225 8.79 11.68 -4.71
N PRO A 226 9.89 11.11 -5.23
CA PRO A 226 10.95 10.59 -4.36
C PRO A 226 11.62 11.68 -3.50
N ALA A 227 11.62 12.93 -3.96
CA ALA A 227 12.21 14.04 -3.21
C ALA A 227 11.46 14.28 -1.88
N GLU A 228 10.14 14.41 -1.93
CA GLU A 228 9.31 14.67 -0.76
C GLU A 228 9.17 13.41 0.12
N MET A 229 9.21 12.22 -0.49
CA MET A 229 9.13 10.94 0.23
C MET A 229 10.41 10.62 1.04
N ASN A 230 11.53 11.30 0.76
CA ASN A 230 12.86 10.97 1.29
C ASN A 230 12.90 10.78 2.81
N ASP A 231 12.28 11.67 3.58
CA ASP A 231 12.29 11.57 5.05
C ASP A 231 11.47 10.39 5.57
N GLY A 232 10.34 10.09 4.95
CA GLY A 232 9.56 8.89 5.24
C GLY A 232 10.35 7.61 4.95
N VAL A 233 11.04 7.55 3.80
CA VAL A 233 11.89 6.41 3.45
C VAL A 233 13.03 6.22 4.46
N ARG A 234 13.73 7.30 4.79
CA ARG A 234 14.82 7.29 5.77
C ARG A 234 14.32 6.81 7.13
N PHE A 235 13.17 7.32 7.59
CA PHE A 235 12.56 6.90 8.84
C PHE A 235 12.25 5.40 8.84
N LEU A 236 11.57 4.88 7.81
CA LEU A 236 11.23 3.46 7.74
C LEU A 236 12.48 2.58 7.72
N CYS A 237 13.50 2.96 6.94
CA CYS A 237 14.74 2.18 6.88
C CYS A 237 15.48 2.13 8.23
N GLN A 238 15.39 3.20 9.03
CA GLN A 238 16.01 3.27 10.36
C GLN A 238 15.23 2.52 11.45
N ASN A 239 13.91 2.39 11.31
CA ASN A 239 13.05 1.94 12.42
C ASN A 239 12.29 0.63 12.15
N ALA A 240 12.08 0.24 10.89
CA ALA A 240 11.28 -0.93 10.56
C ALA A 240 12.09 -2.23 10.59
N THR A 241 11.58 -3.24 11.30
CA THR A 241 12.21 -4.57 11.33
C THR A 241 11.95 -5.38 10.04
N ARG A 242 11.00 -4.92 9.22
CA ARG A 242 10.65 -5.53 7.92
C ARG A 242 11.44 -4.93 6.76
N PRO A 243 11.62 -5.66 5.64
CA PRO A 243 12.03 -5.08 4.36
C PRO A 243 11.19 -3.87 3.97
N VAL A 244 11.84 -2.88 3.33
CA VAL A 244 11.21 -1.63 2.91
C VAL A 244 11.02 -1.58 1.39
N SER A 245 9.80 -1.24 0.96
CA SER A 245 9.42 -0.96 -0.43
C SER A 245 9.15 0.54 -0.66
N VAL A 246 9.54 1.05 -1.82
CA VAL A 246 9.37 2.47 -2.18
C VAL A 246 8.96 2.61 -3.64
N LEU A 247 7.75 3.08 -3.90
CA LEU A 247 7.15 3.26 -5.24
C LEU A 247 6.58 4.69 -5.39
N PRO A 248 7.43 5.71 -5.59
CA PRO A 248 7.00 7.10 -5.62
C PRO A 248 6.34 7.45 -6.97
N ASN A 249 5.65 8.58 -7.01
CA ASN A 249 5.20 9.17 -8.27
C ASN A 249 6.41 9.69 -9.09
N ALA A 250 6.21 9.92 -10.39
CA ALA A 250 7.17 10.64 -11.24
C ALA A 250 7.17 12.16 -10.94
N GLY A 251 7.35 12.52 -9.67
CA GLY A 251 7.23 13.88 -9.15
C GLY A 251 5.80 14.24 -8.74
N LEU A 252 5.61 15.47 -8.28
CA LEU A 252 4.29 16.00 -7.98
C LEU A 252 3.52 16.28 -9.28
N PRO A 253 2.22 15.93 -9.35
CA PRO A 253 1.41 16.18 -10.53
C PRO A 253 1.22 17.69 -10.73
N GLN A 254 1.47 18.16 -11.95
CA GLN A 254 1.18 19.53 -12.39
C GLN A 254 -0.06 19.51 -13.27
N ASN A 255 -0.96 20.48 -13.07
CA ASN A 255 -2.11 20.63 -13.96
C ASN A 255 -1.69 21.39 -15.22
N VAL A 256 -1.60 20.68 -16.34
CA VAL A 256 -1.32 21.26 -17.66
C VAL A 256 -2.55 21.01 -18.53
N GLY A 257 -3.35 22.06 -18.76
CA GLY A 257 -4.53 21.97 -19.62
C GLY A 257 -5.62 21.03 -19.11
N GLY A 258 -5.80 20.91 -17.79
CA GLY A 258 -6.79 20.03 -17.17
C GLY A 258 -6.34 18.58 -17.02
N ARG A 259 -5.09 18.26 -17.36
CA ARG A 259 -4.50 16.92 -17.23
C ARG A 259 -3.34 16.95 -16.24
N ALA A 260 -3.24 15.88 -15.45
CA ALA A 260 -2.09 15.68 -14.58
C ALA A 260 -0.85 15.36 -15.44
N HIS A 261 0.19 16.16 -15.29
CA HIS A 261 1.47 16.01 -15.96
C HIS A 261 2.58 15.80 -14.92
N TYR A 262 3.40 14.79 -15.12
CA TYR A 262 4.49 14.41 -14.22
C TYR A 262 5.82 14.76 -14.86
N THR A 263 6.67 15.49 -14.15
CA THR A 263 7.88 16.12 -14.74
C THR A 263 9.18 15.41 -14.40
N LEU A 264 9.18 14.49 -13.44
CA LEU A 264 10.39 13.76 -13.07
C LEU A 264 10.80 12.87 -14.25
N THR A 265 12.06 12.90 -14.62
CA THR A 265 12.60 12.10 -15.72
C THR A 265 12.97 10.67 -15.27
N PRO A 266 13.10 9.72 -16.21
CA PRO A 266 13.61 8.37 -15.92
C PRO A 266 14.92 8.34 -15.13
N GLN A 267 15.88 9.20 -15.49
CA GLN A 267 17.20 9.24 -14.88
C GLN A 267 17.16 9.82 -13.46
N GLU A 268 16.32 10.83 -13.22
CA GLU A 268 16.13 11.38 -11.88
C GLU A 268 15.49 10.35 -10.96
N LEU A 269 14.42 9.66 -11.39
CA LEU A 269 13.79 8.59 -10.62
C LEU A 269 14.80 7.48 -10.28
N ALA A 270 15.59 7.04 -11.28
CA ALA A 270 16.63 6.04 -11.10
C ALA A 270 17.72 6.47 -10.12
N ALA A 271 18.13 7.75 -10.14
CA ALA A 271 19.11 8.29 -9.19
C ALA A 271 18.60 8.25 -7.75
N TYR A 272 17.33 8.61 -7.52
CA TYR A 272 16.71 8.51 -6.19
C TYR A 272 16.61 7.07 -5.70
N HIS A 273 16.16 6.13 -6.53
CA HIS A 273 16.09 4.72 -6.12
C HIS A 273 17.47 4.15 -5.83
N LYS A 274 18.48 4.45 -6.65
CA LYS A 274 19.85 4.02 -6.38
C LYS A 274 20.32 4.54 -5.02
N ARG A 275 20.06 5.80 -4.70
CA ARG A 275 20.35 6.40 -3.39
C ARG A 275 19.62 5.69 -2.26
N PHE A 276 18.30 5.48 -2.38
CA PHE A 276 17.51 4.78 -1.36
C PHE A 276 18.01 3.36 -1.11
N VAL A 277 18.44 2.65 -2.15
CA VAL A 277 19.05 1.33 -2.02
C VAL A 277 20.41 1.44 -1.30
N THR A 278 21.34 2.23 -1.82
CA THR A 278 22.75 2.19 -1.39
C THR A 278 23.03 2.95 -0.10
N GLU A 279 22.20 3.93 0.26
CA GLU A 279 22.38 4.74 1.48
C GLU A 279 21.41 4.34 2.60
N TYR A 280 20.16 3.98 2.27
CA TYR A 280 19.13 3.68 3.28
C TYR A 280 18.83 2.19 3.43
N GLY A 281 19.13 1.37 2.42
CA GLY A 281 18.87 -0.07 2.49
C GLY A 281 17.47 -0.47 2.06
N VAL A 282 16.85 0.29 1.15
CA VAL A 282 15.60 -0.13 0.49
C VAL A 282 15.83 -1.38 -0.35
N GLN A 283 14.90 -2.33 -0.29
CA GLN A 283 15.04 -3.65 -0.91
C GLN A 283 14.09 -3.85 -2.09
N ILE A 284 13.02 -3.05 -2.16
CA ILE A 284 12.03 -3.10 -3.22
C ILE A 284 11.82 -1.69 -3.75
N VAL A 285 11.98 -1.51 -5.06
CA VAL A 285 11.82 -0.23 -5.76
C VAL A 285 10.80 -0.39 -6.88
N GLY A 286 10.18 0.69 -7.31
CA GLY A 286 9.26 0.68 -8.44
C GLY A 286 8.70 2.07 -8.67
N GLY A 287 7.54 2.18 -9.32
CA GLY A 287 6.93 3.46 -9.61
C GLY A 287 5.42 3.47 -9.36
N CYS A 288 4.88 4.64 -9.07
CA CYS A 288 3.43 4.86 -9.00
C CYS A 288 3.02 5.87 -10.09
N CYS A 289 2.11 6.80 -9.82
CA CYS A 289 1.51 7.68 -10.83
C CYS A 289 2.56 8.45 -11.64
N GLY A 290 2.38 8.43 -12.96
CA GLY A 290 3.26 9.11 -13.92
C GLY A 290 4.50 8.33 -14.35
N THR A 291 4.79 7.20 -13.70
CA THR A 291 5.91 6.34 -14.11
C THR A 291 5.56 5.49 -15.32
N THR A 292 6.53 5.30 -16.21
CA THR A 292 6.38 4.63 -17.51
C THR A 292 7.40 3.49 -17.65
N PRO A 293 7.27 2.60 -18.64
CA PRO A 293 8.28 1.58 -18.91
C PRO A 293 9.70 2.17 -19.08
N GLU A 294 9.84 3.39 -19.60
CA GLU A 294 11.14 4.06 -19.71
C GLU A 294 11.76 4.40 -18.35
N HIS A 295 10.92 4.88 -17.42
CA HIS A 295 11.32 5.12 -16.03
C HIS A 295 11.83 3.83 -15.38
N LEU A 296 11.04 2.77 -15.46
CA LEU A 296 11.37 1.51 -14.80
C LEU A 296 12.57 0.81 -15.44
N ARG A 297 12.81 1.01 -16.74
CA ARG A 297 14.04 0.56 -17.39
C ARG A 297 15.28 1.25 -16.82
N ALA A 298 15.21 2.57 -16.63
CA ALA A 298 16.30 3.33 -16.02
C ALA A 298 16.53 2.91 -14.55
N VAL A 299 15.45 2.69 -13.79
CA VAL A 299 15.53 2.19 -12.41
C VAL A 299 16.17 0.80 -12.36
N ALA A 300 15.68 -0.15 -13.18
CA ALA A 300 16.19 -1.52 -13.23
C ALA A 300 17.69 -1.57 -13.56
N GLU A 301 18.16 -0.77 -14.53
CA GLU A 301 19.59 -0.68 -14.86
C GLU A 301 20.39 -0.05 -13.71
N ALA A 302 19.89 1.01 -13.08
CA ALA A 302 20.58 1.70 -12.00
C ALA A 302 20.78 0.84 -10.74
N VAL A 303 19.84 -0.08 -10.45
CA VAL A 303 19.90 -0.96 -9.26
C VAL A 303 20.39 -2.37 -9.55
N LYS A 304 20.60 -2.75 -10.82
CA LYS A 304 20.99 -4.11 -11.24
C LYS A 304 22.18 -4.71 -10.47
N ASN A 305 23.18 -3.88 -10.18
CA ASN A 305 24.39 -4.27 -9.44
C ASN A 305 24.48 -3.57 -8.08
N ALA A 306 23.41 -2.94 -7.62
CA ALA A 306 23.35 -2.32 -6.31
C ALA A 306 22.98 -3.36 -5.25
N SER A 307 23.56 -3.22 -4.07
CA SER A 307 23.16 -3.98 -2.88
C SER A 307 22.54 -3.02 -1.88
N PRO A 308 21.42 -3.38 -1.21
CA PRO A 308 20.87 -2.58 -0.14
C PRO A 308 21.93 -2.33 0.95
N ALA A 309 22.05 -1.08 1.40
CA ALA A 309 22.82 -0.77 2.59
C ALA A 309 22.32 -1.61 3.79
N PRO A 310 23.22 -2.07 4.67
CA PRO A 310 22.82 -2.79 5.87
C PRO A 310 21.97 -1.88 6.77
N ARG A 311 20.89 -2.42 7.32
CA ARG A 311 19.99 -1.71 8.26
C ARG A 311 20.18 -2.27 9.66
N GLU A 312 20.74 -1.47 10.56
CA GLU A 312 20.89 -1.81 11.98
C GLU A 312 19.69 -1.30 12.78
N VAL A 313 18.56 -2.00 12.66
CA VAL A 313 17.32 -1.62 13.34
C VAL A 313 17.32 -2.20 14.75
N LYS A 314 17.14 -1.33 15.76
CA LYS A 314 16.91 -1.73 17.14
C LYS A 314 15.40 -1.68 17.40
N PRO A 315 14.74 -2.82 17.65
CA PRO A 315 13.32 -2.82 18.01
C PRO A 315 13.09 -1.94 19.23
N GLN A 316 12.08 -1.07 19.17
CA GLN A 316 11.65 -0.24 20.29
C GLN A 316 10.21 -0.56 20.66
N SER A 317 9.93 -0.60 21.96
CA SER A 317 8.56 -0.68 22.45
C SER A 317 7.87 0.67 22.22
N VAL A 318 6.81 0.70 21.42
CA VAL A 318 6.08 1.92 21.05
C VAL A 318 4.59 1.70 21.18
N ALA A 319 3.89 2.63 21.82
CA ALA A 319 2.43 2.74 21.74
C ALA A 319 2.05 3.75 20.66
N ALA A 320 0.97 3.50 19.93
CA ALA A 320 0.50 4.42 18.88
C ALA A 320 -0.98 4.77 19.07
N SER A 321 -1.31 6.02 18.78
CA SER A 321 -2.67 6.49 18.55
C SER A 321 -2.98 6.50 17.04
N ALA A 322 -4.13 7.05 16.66
CA ALA A 322 -4.43 7.30 15.25
C ALA A 322 -3.50 8.35 14.61
N PHE A 323 -2.79 9.16 15.41
CA PHE A 323 -2.02 10.30 14.91
C PHE A 323 -0.53 10.20 15.23
N SER A 324 -0.19 9.80 16.46
CA SER A 324 1.17 9.89 17.02
C SER A 324 1.65 8.60 17.69
N ALA A 325 2.96 8.45 17.78
CA ALA A 325 3.66 7.38 18.50
C ALA A 325 4.26 7.90 19.81
N VAL A 326 4.27 7.04 20.83
CA VAL A 326 4.87 7.28 22.14
C VAL A 326 5.83 6.12 22.44
N PRO A 327 7.15 6.34 22.44
CA PRO A 327 8.11 5.35 22.90
C PRO A 327 7.84 4.98 24.36
N LEU A 328 7.85 3.67 24.65
CA LEU A 328 7.63 3.15 26.00
C LEU A 328 8.93 2.98 26.78
N GLU A 329 10.05 2.92 26.08
CA GLU A 329 11.40 2.86 26.63
C GLU A 329 12.04 4.24 26.50
N VAL A 330 11.81 5.10 27.50
CA VAL A 330 12.40 6.44 27.57
C VAL A 330 13.41 6.48 28.72
N ASP A 331 14.66 6.80 28.41
CA ASP A 331 15.70 6.94 29.43
C ASP A 331 15.35 8.09 30.39
N GLY A 332 15.15 7.75 31.66
CA GLY A 332 15.04 8.72 32.75
C GLY A 332 13.67 9.38 32.93
N GLN A 333 12.62 8.97 32.19
CA GLN A 333 11.25 9.44 32.42
C GLN A 333 10.23 8.29 32.36
N PRO A 334 9.32 8.18 33.36
CA PRO A 334 8.25 7.20 33.31
C PRO A 334 7.18 7.60 32.30
N VAL A 335 6.63 6.63 31.58
CA VAL A 335 5.41 6.81 30.80
C VAL A 335 4.22 6.89 31.76
N VAL A 336 3.47 8.00 31.68
CA VAL A 336 2.28 8.22 32.50
C VAL A 336 1.06 7.70 31.76
N VAL A 337 0.32 6.77 32.40
CA VAL A 337 -0.96 6.27 31.90
C VAL A 337 -2.05 6.73 32.84
N ALA A 338 -2.93 7.61 32.37
CA ALA A 338 -4.04 8.10 33.16
C ALA A 338 -5.09 7.01 33.42
N GLU A 339 -5.43 6.76 34.68
CA GLU A 339 -6.39 5.70 35.08
C GLU A 339 -7.84 6.19 35.22
N GLU A 340 -8.09 7.50 35.13
CA GLU A 340 -9.37 8.12 35.49
C GLU A 340 -10.54 7.73 34.56
N MET A 341 -10.26 7.39 33.29
CA MET A 341 -11.27 6.90 32.34
C MET A 341 -11.59 5.41 32.55
N ASN A 342 -11.90 5.04 33.79
CA ASN A 342 -12.20 3.68 34.20
C ASN A 342 -13.48 3.63 35.06
N THR A 343 -14.49 2.91 34.57
CA THR A 343 -15.82 2.80 35.21
C THR A 343 -15.82 2.01 36.53
N THR A 344 -14.73 1.29 36.85
CA THR A 344 -14.58 0.51 38.08
C THR A 344 -13.88 1.28 39.19
N THR A 345 -13.35 2.48 38.93
CA THR A 345 -12.69 3.30 39.94
C THR A 345 -13.71 3.91 40.91
N ARG A 346 -13.22 4.45 42.04
CA ARG A 346 -14.07 5.16 43.02
C ARG A 346 -14.59 6.51 42.50
N LEU A 347 -14.15 6.96 41.32
CA LEU A 347 -14.54 8.24 40.74
C LEU A 347 -15.88 8.07 39.99
N GLU A 348 -16.97 8.55 40.60
CA GLU A 348 -18.32 8.40 40.04
C GLU A 348 -18.53 9.13 38.72
N HIS A 349 -17.78 10.22 38.50
CA HIS A 349 -17.95 11.13 37.36
C HIS A 349 -17.83 10.43 36.00
N PHE A 350 -16.80 9.61 35.76
CA PHE A 350 -16.65 8.91 34.48
C PHE A 350 -17.73 7.85 34.26
N ARG A 351 -18.07 7.10 35.30
CA ARG A 351 -19.15 6.09 35.26
C ARG A 351 -20.50 6.72 34.88
N GLU A 352 -20.80 7.90 35.38
CA GLU A 352 -22.01 8.63 35.00
C GLU A 352 -22.00 9.10 33.56
N MET A 353 -20.88 9.65 33.08
CA MET A 353 -20.77 10.07 31.67
C MET A 353 -21.01 8.90 30.72
N VAL A 354 -20.41 7.73 30.99
CA VAL A 354 -20.64 6.51 30.20
C VAL A 354 -22.11 6.07 30.24
N ARG A 355 -22.75 6.06 31.42
CA ARG A 355 -24.17 5.68 31.55
C ARG A 355 -25.13 6.62 30.83
N LYS A 356 -24.79 7.90 30.76
CA LYS A 356 -25.58 8.93 30.07
C LYS A 356 -25.30 8.98 28.56
N GLY A 357 -24.28 8.28 28.08
CA GLY A 357 -23.81 8.43 26.69
C GLY A 357 -23.24 9.82 26.40
N ASP A 358 -22.64 10.46 27.40
CA ASP A 358 -22.06 11.80 27.30
C ASP A 358 -20.67 11.74 26.64
N TYR A 359 -20.64 11.55 25.32
CA TYR A 359 -19.40 11.43 24.55
C TYR A 359 -18.58 12.72 24.54
N ASP A 360 -19.23 13.89 24.58
CA ASP A 360 -18.55 15.19 24.63
C ASP A 360 -17.81 15.36 25.96
N GLY A 361 -18.46 15.03 27.09
CA GLY A 361 -17.83 15.02 28.41
C GLY A 361 -16.67 14.03 28.50
N ILE A 362 -16.85 12.82 27.96
CA ILE A 362 -15.80 11.80 27.87
C ILE A 362 -14.59 12.32 27.09
N LEU A 363 -14.81 12.95 25.93
CA LEU A 363 -13.74 13.50 25.11
C LEU A 363 -13.03 14.68 25.80
N ALA A 364 -13.78 15.54 26.50
CA ALA A 364 -13.20 16.64 27.26
C ALA A 364 -12.30 16.14 28.40
N LEU A 365 -12.72 15.10 29.13
CA LEU A 365 -11.89 14.46 30.14
C LEU A 365 -10.63 13.84 29.51
N ALA A 366 -10.77 13.12 28.39
CA ALA A 366 -9.63 12.52 27.68
C ALA A 366 -8.58 13.57 27.28
N LYS A 367 -9.03 14.71 26.72
CA LYS A 367 -8.14 15.83 26.35
C LYS A 367 -7.42 16.42 27.57
N LYS A 368 -8.11 16.55 28.70
CA LYS A 368 -7.52 17.04 29.95
C LYS A 368 -6.46 16.09 30.49
N LEU A 369 -6.66 14.77 30.37
CA LEU A 369 -5.72 13.75 30.86
C LEU A 369 -4.50 13.56 29.95
N ALA A 370 -4.65 13.88 28.66
CA ALA A 370 -3.57 13.79 27.68
C ALA A 370 -2.71 15.06 27.59
N ALA A 371 -3.18 16.19 28.13
CA ALA A 371 -2.45 17.46 28.23
C ALA A 371 -1.54 17.47 29.46
#